data_AF-A0A7G8FN40-F1
#
_entry.id   AF-A0A7G8FN40-F1
#
_cell.length_a   1.000
_cell.length_b   1.000
_cell.length_c   1.000
_cell.angle_alpha   90.00
_cell.angle_beta   90.00
_cell.angle_gamma   90.00
#
_symmetry.space_group_name_H-M   'P 1'
#
loop_
_entity.id
_entity.type
_entity.pdbx_description
1 polymer ?
#
loop_
_entity_poly.entity_id
_entity_poly.type
_entity_poly.pdbx_seq_one_letter_code
_entity_poly.pdbx_strand_id
1 'polypeptide(L)' 'MIDQVLNRLGNAMAINRLIIAEGNDSSAVAAASEALAQQNESYRRTKRQRAKAGCDSWGRE' A
#
# COMPACT_ATOMS: atom_id res chain seq x y z
N MET A 1 2.55 12.01 9.54
CA MET A 1 2.46 10.56 9.91
C MET A 1 1.83 9.71 8.80
N ILE A 2 0.72 10.13 8.18
CA ILE A 2 0.05 9.36 7.09
C ILE A 2 0.95 9.17 5.86
N ASP A 3 1.69 10.20 5.43
CA ASP A 3 2.61 10.08 4.28
C ASP A 3 3.71 9.02 4.50
N GLN A 4 4.22 8.92 5.72
CA GLN A 4 5.21 7.91 6.08
C GLN A 4 4.64 6.49 5.99
N VAL A 5 3.37 6.30 6.38
CA VAL A 5 2.67 5.02 6.23
C VAL A 5 2.50 4.67 4.75
N LEU A 6 2.10 5.64 3.91
CA LEU A 6 1.97 5.44 2.46
C LEU A 6 3.31 5.07 1.81
N ASN A 7 4.40 5.71 2.22
CA ASN A 7 5.74 5.40 1.70
C ASN A 7 6.19 3.99 2.09
N ARG A 8 5.96 3.58 3.34
CA ARG A 8 6.28 2.22 3.81
C ARG A 8 5.47 1.16 3.06
N LEU A 9 4.17 1.39 2.87
CA LEU A 9 3.31 0.52 2.07
C LEU A 9 3.79 0.44 0.61
N GLY A 10 4.11 1.59 0.00
CA GLY A 10 4.62 1.64 -1.37
C GLY A 10 5.90 0.83 -1.57
N ASN A 11 6.85 0.93 -0.64
CA ASN A 11 8.09 0.14 -0.67
C ASN A 11 7.81 -1.36 -0.53
N ALA A 12 7.02 -1.77 0.47
CA ALA A 12 6.69 -3.18 0.67
C ALA A 12 5.96 -3.79 -0.54
N MET A 13 5.08 -3.02 -1.18
CA MET A 13 4.41 -3.44 -2.40
C MET A 13 5.34 -3.54 -3.60
N ALA A 14 6.37 -2.69 -3.70
CA ALA A 14 7.38 -2.78 -4.76
C ALA A 14 8.21 -4.07 -4.63
N ILE A 15 8.61 -4.42 -3.40
CA ILE A 15 9.32 -5.67 -3.10
C ILE A 15 8.48 -6.89 -3.49
N ASN A 16 7.20 -6.94 -3.08
CA ASN A 16 6.34 -8.07 -3.41
C ASN A 16 6.12 -8.21 -4.93
N ARG A 17 6.01 -7.09 -5.66
CA ARG A 17 5.92 -7.12 -7.13
C ARG A 17 7.19 -7.67 -7.77
N LEU A 18 8.36 -7.36 -7.22
CA LEU A 18 9.63 -7.92 -7.69
C LEU A 18 9.65 -9.44 -7.52
N ILE A 19 9.31 -9.95 -6.33
CA ILE A 19 9.26 -11.39 -6.06
C ILE A 19 8.31 -12.12 -7.03
N ILE A 20 7.12 -11.54 -7.28
CA ILE A 20 6.15 -12.09 -8.23
C ILE A 20 6.72 -12.10 -9.66
N ALA A 21 7.39 -11.03 -10.08
CA ALA A 21 7.95 -10.91 -11.41
C ALA A 21 9.14 -11.86 -11.65
N GLU A 22 9.95 -12.11 -10.61
CA GLU A 22 11.05 -13.08 -10.68
C GLU A 22 10.54 -14.51 -10.86
N GLY A 23 9.40 -14.87 -10.24
CA GLY A 23 8.70 -16.12 -10.54
C GLY A 23 9.44 -17.43 -10.18
N ASN A 24 10.62 -17.34 -9.55
CA ASN A 24 11.53 -18.47 -9.35
C ASN A 24 11.06 -19.47 -8.29
N ASP A 25 10.29 -19.02 -7.29
CA ASP A 25 9.76 -19.86 -6.20
C ASP A 25 8.24 -19.67 -6.11
N SER A 26 7.48 -20.72 -6.45
CA SER A 26 6.02 -20.68 -6.45
C SER A 26 5.42 -20.41 -5.08
N SER A 27 6.06 -20.86 -4.00
CA SER A 27 5.61 -20.60 -2.63
C SER A 27 5.84 -19.12 -2.26
N ALA A 28 7.02 -18.59 -2.59
CA ALA A 28 7.33 -17.17 -2.38
C ALA A 28 6.42 -16.26 -3.21
N VAL A 29 6.11 -16.63 -4.46
CA VAL A 29 5.19 -15.89 -5.34
C VAL A 29 3.77 -15.89 -4.77
N ALA A 30 3.29 -17.02 -4.25
CA ALA A 30 1.97 -17.10 -3.63
C ALA A 30 1.88 -16.21 -2.38
N ALA A 31 2.87 -16.29 -1.49
CA ALA A 31 2.94 -15.46 -0.29
C ALA A 31 3.05 -13.96 -0.63
N ALA A 32 3.88 -13.60 -1.60
CA ALA A 32 4.03 -12.21 -2.06
C ALA A 32 2.73 -11.69 -2.69
N SER A 33 2.00 -12.53 -3.43
CA SER A 33 0.71 -12.17 -4.03
C SER A 33 -0.36 -11.89 -2.98
N GLU A 34 -0.46 -12.74 -1.96
CA GLU A 34 -1.39 -12.53 -0.85
C GLU A 34 -1.06 -11.26 -0.06
N ALA A 35 0.22 -11.08 0.28
CA ALA A 35 0.70 -9.89 0.98
C ALA A 35 0.42 -8.61 0.16
N LEU A 36 0.66 -8.65 -1.15
CA LEU A 36 0.41 -7.53 -2.05
C LEU A 36 -1.08 -7.15 -2.10
N ALA A 37 -1.99 -8.13 -2.06
CA ALA A 37 -3.43 -7.87 -2.01
C ALA A 37 -3.83 -7.11 -0.72
N GLN A 38 -3.34 -7.55 0.44
CA GLN A 38 -3.60 -6.90 1.73
C GLN A 38 -3.01 -5.48 1.79
N GLN A 39 -1.81 -5.30 1.25
CA GLN A 39 -1.15 -4.00 1.16
C GLN A 39 -1.89 -3.02 0.24
N ASN A 40 -2.41 -3.49 -0.91
CA ASN A 40 -3.22 -2.67 -1.80
C ASN A 40 -4.46 -2.12 -1.09
N GLU A 41 -5.17 -2.96 -0.33
CA GLU A 41 -6.34 -2.52 0.43
C GLU A 41 -5.96 -1.50 1.52
N SER A 42 -4.87 -1.77 2.24
CA SER A 42 -4.34 -0.86 3.26
C SER A 42 -3.91 0.49 2.67
N TYR A 43 -3.29 0.48 1.50
CA TYR A 43 -2.87 1.69 0.78
C TYR A 43 -4.09 2.51 0.33
N ARG A 44 -5.11 1.86 -0.24
CA ARG A 44 -6.36 2.53 -0.65
C ARG A 44 -7.07 3.18 0.53
N ARG A 45 -7.19 2.47 1.66
CA ARG A 45 -7.77 3.02 2.89
C ARG A 45 -6.99 4.21 3.41
N THR A 46 -5.67 4.08 3.51
CA THR A 46 -4.78 5.16 3.99
C THR A 46 -4.85 6.39 3.08
N LYS A 47 -4.89 6.19 1.75
CA LYS A 47 -5.03 7.28 0.77
C LYS A 47 -6.37 8.02 0.94
N ARG A 48 -7.47 7.31 1.20
CA ARG A 48 -8.77 7.93 1.50
C ARG A 48 -8.73 8.74 2.80
N GLN A 49 -8.09 8.23 3.85
CA GLN A 49 -7.94 8.97 5.11
C GLN A 49 -7.11 10.24 4.93
N ARG A 50 -6.01 10.16 4.16
CA ARG A 50 -5.22 11.34 3.78
C ARG A 50 -6.08 12.40 3.07
N ALA A 51 -6.89 11.96 2.10
CA ALA A 51 -7.77 12.86 1.36
C ALA A 51 -8.81 13.52 2.29
N LYS A 52 -9.43 12.75 3.19
CA LYS A 52 -10.38 13.29 4.18
C LYS A 52 -9.73 14.34 5.08
N ALA A 53 -8.53 14.07 5.60
CA ALA A 53 -7.79 15.03 6.41
C ALA A 53 -7.46 16.33 5.65
N GLY A 54 -7.27 16.25 4.32
CA GLY A 54 -7.11 17.41 3.45
C GLY A 54 -8.43 18.12 3.09
N CYS A 55 -9.57 17.44 3.14
CA CYS A 55 -10.89 18.04 2.93
C CYS A 55 -11.41 18.74 4.20
N ASP A 56 -11.06 18.26 5.40
CA ASP A 56 -11.42 18.89 6.67
C ASP A 56 -10.80 20.30 6.83
N SER A 57 -9.83 20.67 5.98
CA SER A 57 -9.25 22.02 5.94
C SER A 57 -10.02 23.01 5.04
N TRP A 58 -10.98 22.54 4.23
CA TRP A 58 -11.72 23.36 3.23
C TRP A 58 -13.11 23.83 3.73
N GLY A 59 -13.45 23.61 4.99
CA GLY A 59 -14.81 23.85 5.50
C GLY A 59 -14.91 24.31 6.96
N ARG A 60 -13.91 25.05 7.45
CA ARG A 60 -14.00 25.75 8.74
C ARG A 60 -13.60 27.21 8.59
N GLU A 61 -14.46 27.96 7.90
CA GLU A 61 -14.61 29.41 8.08
C GLU A 61 -16.09 29.69 8.35
#